data_AF-A0A453SE66-F1
#
_entry.id   AF-A0A453SE66-F1
#
_cell.length_a   1.000
_cell.length_b   1.000
_cell.length_c   1.000
_cell.angle_alpha   90.00
_cell.angle_beta   90.00
_cell.angle_gamma   90.00
#
_symmetry.space_group_name_H-M   'P 1'
#
loop_
_entity.id
_entity.type
_entity.pdbx_description
1 polymer ?
#
loop_
_entity_poly.entity_id
_entity_poly.type
_entity_poly.pdbx_seq_one_letter_code
_entity_poly.pdbx_strand_id
1 'polypeptide(L)'
;MVNRQVATIAWFEADSICGSHSIAIPLVLVLPYLCRFFQCIRQYKDTKEKSCLLNALKYSTAVPVIFLSALKYHVFPDQWVSFYRPLWLISGVINSLYSFYWDIKRDWDLSILTRIFMFKSPSTWTSLLYGRNWVYYWVLGSNLVLRCTWTYKLSAHLRHNYLTVFAITALEMLRRFQWVFFRVENEWNKMTAKQNFEMSSDMPSESDRLLESSSHTV
;
A
#
# COMPACT_ATOMS: atom_id res chain seq x y z
N MET A 1 -4.84 -21.16 47.35
CA MET A 1 -5.89 -20.79 46.38
C MET A 1 -6.12 -19.27 46.27
N VAL A 2 -5.53 -18.43 47.13
CA VAL A 2 -5.73 -16.96 47.13
C VAL A 2 -4.95 -16.21 46.02
N ASN A 3 -3.79 -16.72 45.59
CA ASN A 3 -2.95 -16.04 44.59
C ASN A 3 -3.55 -15.97 43.17
N ARG A 4 -4.56 -16.79 42.85
CA ARG A 4 -5.17 -16.79 41.52
C ARG A 4 -6.20 -15.66 41.35
N GLN A 5 -6.83 -15.23 42.44
CA GLN A 5 -7.85 -14.16 42.41
C GLN A 5 -7.22 -12.77 42.32
N VAL A 6 -6.06 -12.56 42.95
CA VAL A 6 -5.34 -11.26 42.88
C VAL A 6 -4.82 -10.99 41.47
N ALA A 7 -4.32 -12.02 40.78
CA ALA A 7 -3.92 -11.90 39.38
C ALA A 7 -5.11 -11.51 38.49
N THR A 8 -6.27 -12.16 38.64
CA THR A 8 -7.45 -11.83 37.81
C THR A 8 -7.98 -10.42 38.04
N ILE A 9 -7.92 -9.90 39.26
CA ILE A 9 -8.36 -8.53 39.56
C ILE A 9 -7.41 -7.50 38.92
N ALA A 10 -6.09 -7.71 39.01
CA ALA A 10 -5.11 -6.83 38.38
C ALA A 10 -5.19 -6.83 36.84
N TRP A 11 -5.53 -7.97 36.21
CA TRP A 11 -5.78 -8.04 34.76
C TRP A 11 -7.04 -7.27 34.35
N PHE A 12 -8.14 -7.36 35.10
CA PHE A 12 -9.36 -6.59 34.84
C PHE A 12 -9.19 -5.08 35.09
N GLU A 13 -8.32 -4.70 36.02
CA GLU A 13 -8.04 -3.30 36.35
C GLU A 13 -7.05 -2.64 35.36
N ALA A 14 -6.16 -3.42 34.75
CA ALA A 14 -5.36 -2.97 33.61
C ALA A 14 -6.20 -2.69 32.34
N ASP A 15 -7.31 -3.43 32.16
CA ASP A 15 -8.24 -3.22 31.04
C ASP A 15 -9.04 -1.91 31.16
N SER A 16 -9.25 -1.38 32.37
CA SER A 16 -9.97 -0.12 32.58
C SER A 16 -9.11 1.13 32.30
N ILE A 17 -7.78 1.03 32.49
CA ILE A 17 -6.84 2.15 32.31
C ILE A 17 -6.22 2.17 30.90
N CYS A 18 -6.04 1.02 30.24
CA CYS A 18 -5.23 0.95 29.02
C CYS A 18 -6.01 0.86 27.69
N GLY A 19 -7.33 0.61 27.70
CA GLY A 19 -8.03 0.16 26.49
C GLY A 19 -8.82 1.22 25.72
N SER A 20 -9.67 2.01 26.39
CA SER A 20 -10.87 2.54 25.71
C SER A 20 -10.89 4.04 25.41
N HIS A 21 -10.10 4.86 26.10
CA HIS A 21 -10.11 6.33 25.92
C HIS A 21 -8.71 6.95 25.76
N SER A 22 -7.66 6.13 25.59
CA SER A 22 -6.30 6.64 25.51
C SER A 22 -6.00 7.25 24.14
N ILE A 23 -5.74 8.56 24.14
CA ILE A 23 -5.26 9.33 22.97
C ILE A 23 -3.90 8.80 22.47
N ALA A 24 -3.17 8.03 23.30
CA ALA A 24 -1.88 7.45 22.91
C ALA A 24 -1.99 6.46 21.74
N ILE A 25 -3.08 5.68 21.66
CA ILE A 25 -3.28 4.66 20.61
C ILE A 25 -3.29 5.30 19.20
N PRO A 26 -4.16 6.29 18.91
CA PRO A 26 -4.16 6.93 17.60
C PRO A 26 -2.88 7.73 17.30
N LEU A 27 -2.22 8.30 18.33
CA LEU A 27 -0.93 8.99 18.15
C LEU A 27 0.18 8.05 17.69
N VAL A 28 0.31 6.87 18.32
CA VAL A 28 1.27 5.85 17.92
C VAL A 28 0.95 5.33 16.52
N LEU A 29 -0.33 5.16 16.18
CA LEU A 29 -0.75 4.71 14.86
C LEU A 29 -0.48 5.74 13.75
N VAL A 30 -0.64 7.03 14.00
CA VAL A 30 -0.45 8.09 12.99
C VAL A 30 1.01 8.46 12.77
N LEU A 31 1.85 8.32 13.79
CA LEU A 31 3.27 8.69 13.74
C LEU A 31 4.04 8.15 12.52
N PRO A 32 4.00 6.84 12.17
CA PRO A 32 4.74 6.33 11.01
C PRO A 32 4.24 6.93 9.68
N TYR A 33 2.95 7.28 9.58
CA TYR A 33 2.38 7.92 8.38
C TYR A 33 2.89 9.37 8.24
N LEU A 34 2.98 10.11 9.35
CA LEU A 34 3.56 11.46 9.35
C LEU A 34 5.04 11.45 9.02
N CYS A 35 5.82 10.52 9.59
CA CYS A 35 7.23 10.37 9.25
C CYS A 35 7.42 10.13 7.75
N ARG A 36 6.66 9.20 7.16
CA ARG A 36 6.68 8.92 5.71
C ARG A 36 6.26 10.13 4.88
N PHE A 37 5.22 10.85 5.31
CA PHE A 37 4.76 12.06 4.64
C PHE A 37 5.85 13.13 4.57
N PHE A 38 6.49 13.46 5.69
CA PHE A 38 7.57 14.45 5.72
C PHE A 38 8.81 14.00 4.94
N GLN A 39 9.16 12.72 5.00
CA GLN A 39 10.22 12.14 4.16
C GLN A 39 9.94 12.36 2.66
N CYS A 40 8.71 12.08 2.21
CA CYS A 40 8.32 12.26 0.81
C CYS A 40 8.33 13.72 0.38
N ILE A 41 7.92 14.66 1.24
CA ILE A 41 8.01 16.10 0.97
C ILE A 41 9.46 16.54 0.86
N ARG A 42 10.32 16.07 1.75
CA ARG A 42 11.74 16.41 1.69
C ARG A 42 12.40 15.88 0.42
N GLN A 43 12.14 14.62 0.08
CA GLN A 43 12.62 14.04 -1.18
C GLN A 43 12.10 14.80 -2.40
N TYR A 44 10.84 15.28 -2.38
CA TYR A 44 10.34 16.15 -3.45
C TYR A 44 11.10 17.47 -3.54
N LYS A 45 11.47 18.07 -2.40
CA LYS A 45 12.26 19.30 -2.39
C LYS A 45 13.62 19.10 -3.06
N ASP A 46 14.24 17.95 -2.83
CA ASP A 46 15.59 17.61 -3.29
C ASP A 46 15.60 17.15 -4.76
N THR A 47 14.72 16.21 -5.15
CA THR A 47 14.71 15.62 -6.51
C THR A 47 13.74 16.31 -7.47
N LYS A 48 12.78 17.11 -6.97
CA LYS A 48 11.67 17.73 -7.76
C LYS A 48 10.76 16.73 -8.50
N GLU A 49 10.84 15.45 -8.17
CA GLU A 49 10.01 14.43 -8.79
C GLU A 49 8.57 14.42 -8.25
N LYS A 50 7.59 14.68 -9.13
CA LYS A 50 6.15 14.66 -8.80
C LYS A 50 5.68 13.34 -8.20
N SER A 51 6.36 12.23 -8.50
CA SER A 51 6.18 10.91 -7.91
C SER A 51 6.17 10.94 -6.38
N CYS A 52 7.10 11.71 -5.79
CA CYS A 52 7.25 11.83 -4.34
C CYS A 52 6.07 12.53 -3.69
N LEU A 53 5.52 13.57 -4.36
CA LEU A 53 4.36 14.30 -3.87
C LEU A 53 3.10 13.44 -3.86
N LEU A 54 2.89 12.63 -4.90
CA LEU A 54 1.76 11.70 -4.94
C LEU A 54 1.89 10.62 -3.84
N ASN A 55 3.12 10.16 -3.55
CA ASN A 55 3.34 9.26 -2.44
C ASN A 55 3.09 9.94 -1.08
N ALA A 56 3.43 11.22 -0.92
CA ALA A 56 3.09 12.00 0.27
C ALA A 56 1.56 12.08 0.44
N LEU A 57 0.84 12.40 -0.63
CA LEU A 57 -0.62 12.46 -0.63
C LEU A 57 -1.26 11.12 -0.22
N LYS A 58 -0.70 9.98 -0.65
CA LYS A 58 -1.14 8.67 -0.16
C LYS A 58 -1.12 8.61 1.37
N TYR A 59 0.00 8.95 1.99
CA TYR A 59 0.15 8.86 3.44
C TYR A 59 -0.72 9.88 4.20
N SER A 60 -1.00 11.03 3.60
CA SER A 60 -1.93 12.00 4.21
C SER A 60 -3.37 11.50 4.24
N THR A 61 -3.80 10.69 3.27
CA THR A 61 -5.18 10.14 3.26
C THR A 61 -5.49 9.20 4.44
N ALA A 62 -4.48 8.61 5.09
CA ALA A 62 -4.66 7.77 6.27
C ALA A 62 -4.88 8.56 7.56
N VAL A 63 -4.41 9.81 7.62
CA VAL A 63 -4.46 10.64 8.84
C VAL A 63 -5.91 10.95 9.28
N PRO A 64 -6.83 11.38 8.39
CA PRO A 64 -8.21 11.63 8.79
C PRO A 64 -8.95 10.36 9.24
N VAL A 65 -8.62 9.19 8.68
CA VAL A 65 -9.22 7.90 9.09
C VAL A 65 -8.87 7.60 10.56
N ILE A 66 -7.60 7.80 10.93
CA ILE A 66 -7.10 7.56 12.30
C ILE A 66 -7.69 8.57 13.26
N PHE A 67 -7.70 9.85 12.88
CA PHE A 67 -8.26 10.92 13.71
C PHE A 67 -9.76 10.74 13.97
N LEU A 68 -10.55 10.48 12.91
CA LEU A 68 -11.99 10.27 13.05
C LEU A 68 -12.31 9.01 13.86
N SER A 69 -11.51 7.95 13.75
CA SER A 69 -11.67 6.75 14.59
C SER A 69 -11.41 7.04 16.08
N ALA A 70 -10.43 7.89 16.39
CA ALA A 70 -10.19 8.34 17.76
C ALA A 70 -11.33 9.22 18.30
N LEU A 71 -11.84 10.12 17.46
CA LEU A 71 -12.91 11.06 17.80
C LEU A 71 -14.20 10.35 18.24
N LYS A 72 -14.42 9.12 17.77
CA LYS A 72 -15.52 8.25 18.21
C LYS A 72 -15.69 8.18 19.74
N TYR A 73 -14.60 8.17 20.50
CA TYR A 73 -14.64 8.00 21.96
C TYR A 73 -14.82 9.31 22.74
N HIS A 74 -14.83 10.45 22.04
CA HIS A 74 -14.96 11.79 22.63
C HIS A 74 -16.26 12.51 22.24
N VAL A 75 -17.08 11.91 21.37
CA VAL A 75 -18.30 12.50 20.82
C VAL A 75 -19.53 11.70 21.24
N PHE A 76 -20.66 12.38 21.42
CA PHE A 76 -21.94 11.74 21.72
C PHE A 76 -22.36 10.74 20.62
N PRO A 77 -22.98 9.59 20.99
CA PRO A 77 -23.35 8.55 20.04
C PRO A 77 -24.21 9.03 18.86
N ASP A 78 -25.16 9.94 19.11
CA ASP A 78 -26.07 10.46 18.08
C ASP A 78 -25.34 11.28 17.00
N GLN A 79 -24.42 12.14 17.43
CA GLN A 79 -23.56 12.92 16.52
C GLN A 79 -22.57 12.03 15.77
N TRP A 80 -22.05 10.98 16.42
CA TRP A 80 -21.18 10.00 15.77
C TRP A 80 -21.89 9.29 14.62
N VAL A 81 -23.09 8.76 14.85
CA VAL A 81 -23.84 8.00 13.83
C VAL A 81 -24.25 8.89 12.66
N SER A 82 -24.69 10.13 12.94
CA SER A 82 -25.23 11.05 11.92
C SER A 82 -24.13 11.69 11.05
N PHE A 83 -23.06 12.22 11.66
CA PHE A 83 -22.10 13.08 10.94
C PHE A 83 -20.72 12.45 10.80
N TYR A 84 -20.12 11.98 11.89
CA TYR A 84 -18.72 11.54 11.89
C TYR A 84 -18.52 10.15 11.28
N ARG A 85 -19.48 9.24 11.42
CA ARG A 85 -19.41 7.88 10.86
C ARG A 85 -19.40 7.89 9.32
N PRO A 86 -20.27 8.63 8.61
CA PRO A 86 -20.16 8.79 7.16
C PRO A 86 -18.81 9.38 6.72
N LEU A 87 -18.32 10.42 7.39
CA LEU A 87 -17.02 11.03 7.11
C LEU A 87 -15.87 10.04 7.29
N TRP A 88 -15.91 9.24 8.35
CA TRP A 88 -14.91 8.20 8.62
C TRP A 88 -14.92 7.12 7.52
N LEU A 89 -16.10 6.69 7.09
CA LEU A 89 -16.25 5.73 5.99
C LEU A 89 -15.73 6.31 4.67
N ILE A 90 -16.10 7.54 4.31
CA ILE A 90 -15.63 8.21 3.09
C ILE A 90 -14.11 8.35 3.10
N SER A 91 -13.53 8.79 4.23
CA SER A 91 -12.09 8.89 4.38
C SER A 91 -11.41 7.52 4.24
N GLY A 92 -11.99 6.47 4.84
CA GLY A 92 -11.50 5.09 4.72
C GLY A 92 -11.54 4.58 3.27
N VAL A 93 -12.62 4.88 2.53
CA VAL A 93 -12.77 4.54 1.11
C VAL A 93 -11.74 5.27 0.27
N ILE A 94 -11.57 6.59 0.44
CA ILE A 94 -10.57 7.38 -0.29
C ILE A 94 -9.16 6.82 -0.06
N ASN A 95 -8.79 6.59 1.21
CA ASN A 95 -7.49 6.02 1.57
C ASN A 95 -7.26 4.63 0.93
N SER A 96 -8.29 3.78 0.97
CA SER A 96 -8.22 2.41 0.42
C SER A 96 -8.09 2.42 -1.09
N LEU A 97 -8.91 3.21 -1.79
CA LEU A 97 -8.90 3.34 -3.24
C LEU A 97 -7.60 3.97 -3.75
N TYR A 98 -7.13 5.05 -3.12
CA TYR A 98 -5.87 5.70 -3.51
C TYR A 98 -4.70 4.73 -3.34
N SER A 99 -4.64 4.04 -2.21
CA SER A 99 -3.55 3.11 -1.93
C SER A 99 -3.63 1.85 -2.80
N PHE A 100 -4.82 1.42 -3.20
CA PHE A 100 -5.04 0.32 -4.14
C PHE A 100 -4.60 0.71 -5.56
N TYR A 101 -4.98 1.90 -6.01
CA TYR A 101 -4.49 2.47 -7.27
C TYR A 101 -2.96 2.57 -7.30
N TRP A 102 -2.36 2.97 -6.18
CA TRP A 102 -0.90 3.03 -6.04
C TRP A 102 -0.25 1.66 -6.21
N ASP A 103 -0.76 0.63 -5.53
CA ASP A 103 -0.20 -0.73 -5.62
C ASP A 103 -0.21 -1.21 -7.07
N ILE A 104 -1.33 -1.06 -7.77
CA ILE A 104 -1.52 -1.55 -9.13
C ILE A 104 -0.59 -0.84 -10.12
N LYS A 105 -0.62 0.50 -10.09
CA LYS A 105 -0.01 1.31 -11.14
C LYS A 105 1.46 1.59 -10.89
N ARG A 106 1.87 1.72 -9.62
CA ARG A 106 3.23 2.16 -9.27
C ARG A 106 4.08 1.03 -8.74
N ASP A 107 3.55 0.23 -7.81
CA ASP A 107 4.34 -0.86 -7.23
C ASP A 107 4.37 -2.11 -8.12
N TRP A 108 3.27 -2.47 -8.77
CA TRP A 108 3.17 -3.68 -9.59
C TRP A 108 3.20 -3.43 -11.10
N ASP A 109 3.13 -2.17 -11.54
CA ASP A 109 3.13 -1.72 -12.94
C ASP A 109 2.38 -2.68 -13.89
N LEU A 110 1.15 -3.04 -13.50
CA LEU A 110 0.37 -4.04 -14.22
C LEU A 110 -0.13 -3.44 -15.54
N SER A 111 0.71 -3.48 -16.57
CA SER A 111 0.39 -3.04 -17.93
C SER A 111 -0.79 -3.81 -18.55
N ILE A 112 -1.17 -4.95 -17.94
CA ILE A 112 -2.37 -5.73 -18.23
C ILE A 112 -3.66 -4.92 -18.00
N LEU A 113 -3.73 -4.12 -16.93
CA LEU A 113 -4.91 -3.26 -16.69
C LEU A 113 -4.94 -2.09 -17.68
N THR A 114 -3.78 -1.57 -18.08
CA THR A 114 -3.67 -0.57 -19.16
C THR A 114 -4.17 -1.13 -20.48
N ARG A 115 -3.91 -2.42 -20.79
CA ARG A 115 -4.48 -3.10 -21.96
C ARG A 115 -6.01 -3.16 -21.93
N ILE A 116 -6.60 -3.48 -20.77
CA ILE A 116 -8.06 -3.67 -20.63
C ILE A 116 -8.82 -2.34 -20.58
N PHE A 117 -8.29 -1.33 -19.89
CA PHE A 117 -8.99 -0.04 -19.70
C PHE A 117 -8.67 1.01 -20.78
N MET A 118 -7.48 0.98 -21.40
CA MET A 118 -7.04 2.07 -22.28
C MET A 118 -6.95 1.69 -23.76
N PHE A 119 -7.24 0.45 -24.17
CA PHE A 119 -7.25 0.01 -25.59
C PHE A 119 -6.04 0.55 -26.40
N LYS A 120 -4.87 0.71 -25.77
CA LYS A 120 -3.71 1.37 -26.37
C LYS A 120 -2.64 0.34 -26.72
N SER A 121 -2.05 0.53 -27.91
CA SER A 121 -1.08 -0.34 -28.59
C SER A 121 0.09 -0.81 -27.68
N PRO A 122 0.56 -2.06 -27.82
CA PRO A 122 1.56 -2.67 -26.96
C PRO A 122 2.95 -2.25 -27.43
N SER A 123 3.78 -1.67 -26.57
CA SER A 123 5.18 -1.45 -26.95
C SER A 123 6.22 -1.87 -25.93
N THR A 124 5.85 -2.49 -24.81
CA THR A 124 6.85 -3.09 -23.92
C THR A 124 6.29 -4.37 -23.35
N TRP A 125 6.57 -5.46 -24.07
CA TRP A 125 6.50 -6.81 -23.56
C TRP A 125 7.50 -6.92 -22.41
N THR A 126 7.01 -6.93 -21.18
CA THR A 126 7.80 -7.39 -20.05
C THR A 126 7.27 -8.76 -19.67
N SER A 127 8.15 -9.75 -19.79
CA SER A 127 7.92 -11.15 -19.48
C SER A 127 7.15 -11.31 -18.16
N LEU A 128 5.87 -11.65 -18.24
CA LEU A 128 5.15 -12.18 -17.09
C LEU A 128 5.81 -13.51 -16.73
N LEU A 129 6.68 -13.52 -15.71
CA LEU A 129 7.36 -14.73 -15.25
C LEU A 129 6.37 -15.85 -14.90
N TYR A 130 5.16 -15.50 -14.46
CA TYR A 130 4.17 -16.50 -14.05
C TYR A 130 3.31 -17.04 -15.19
N GLY A 131 3.28 -16.40 -16.37
CA GLY A 131 2.49 -16.81 -17.56
C GLY A 131 0.97 -17.00 -17.35
N ARG A 132 0.48 -16.87 -16.12
CA ARG A 132 -0.87 -17.25 -15.69
C ARG A 132 -1.65 -16.01 -15.27
N ASN A 133 -2.45 -15.48 -16.19
CA ASN A 133 -3.26 -14.27 -15.98
C ASN A 133 -4.17 -14.35 -14.74
N TRP A 134 -4.64 -15.55 -14.37
CA TRP A 134 -5.49 -15.75 -13.18
C TRP A 134 -4.83 -15.30 -11.87
N VAL A 135 -3.52 -15.48 -11.73
CA VAL A 135 -2.80 -15.08 -10.51
C VAL A 135 -2.90 -13.57 -10.30
N TYR A 136 -2.80 -12.77 -11.37
CA TYR A 136 -2.93 -11.32 -11.29
C TYR A 136 -4.34 -10.86 -10.90
N TYR A 137 -5.39 -11.54 -11.39
CA TYR A 137 -6.77 -11.26 -10.95
C TYR A 137 -6.98 -11.63 -9.49
N TRP A 138 -6.43 -12.76 -9.04
CA TRP A 138 -6.50 -13.19 -7.65
C TRP A 138 -5.76 -12.21 -6.73
N VAL A 139 -4.58 -11.75 -7.12
CA VAL A 139 -3.77 -10.74 -6.41
C VAL A 139 -4.49 -9.40 -6.32
N LEU A 140 -5.15 -8.99 -7.40
CA LEU A 140 -5.94 -7.77 -7.45
C LEU A 140 -7.13 -7.83 -6.48
N GLY A 141 -7.92 -8.92 -6.55
CA GLY A 141 -9.08 -9.11 -5.69
C GLY A 141 -8.72 -9.26 -4.22
N SER A 142 -7.74 -10.12 -3.91
CA SER A 142 -7.25 -10.32 -2.54
C SER A 142 -6.69 -9.02 -1.93
N ASN A 143 -5.94 -8.22 -2.69
CA ASN A 143 -5.41 -6.95 -2.18
C ASN A 143 -6.52 -5.95 -1.84
N LEU A 144 -7.60 -5.88 -2.63
CA LEU A 144 -8.73 -5.01 -2.33
C LEU A 144 -9.44 -5.44 -1.04
N VAL A 145 -9.74 -6.74 -0.90
CA VAL A 145 -10.42 -7.29 0.29
C VAL A 145 -9.58 -7.11 1.54
N LEU A 146 -8.29 -7.45 1.48
CA LEU A 146 -7.37 -7.35 2.61
C LEU A 146 -7.13 -5.89 3.04
N ARG A 147 -7.23 -4.92 2.10
CA ARG A 147 -7.19 -3.49 2.43
C ARG A 147 -8.45 -3.02 3.17
N CYS A 148 -9.62 -3.54 2.82
CA CYS A 148 -10.84 -3.27 3.60
C CYS A 148 -10.69 -3.75 5.05
N THR A 149 -9.93 -4.83 5.27
CA THR A 149 -9.62 -5.33 6.61
C THR A 149 -8.84 -4.33 7.46
N TRP A 150 -7.97 -3.50 6.87
CA TRP A 150 -7.24 -2.45 7.60
C TRP A 150 -8.19 -1.38 8.16
N THR A 151 -9.13 -0.91 7.34
CA THR A 151 -10.17 0.04 7.78
C THR A 151 -11.10 -0.60 8.81
N TYR A 152 -11.43 -1.88 8.60
CA TYR A 152 -12.24 -2.67 9.53
C TYR A 152 -11.56 -2.81 10.90
N LYS A 153 -10.24 -3.05 10.97
CA LYS A 153 -9.45 -3.11 12.23
C LYS A 153 -9.62 -1.87 13.11
N LEU A 154 -9.84 -0.72 12.49
CA LEU A 154 -10.06 0.56 13.17
C LEU A 154 -11.49 0.72 13.72
N SER A 155 -12.40 -0.20 13.38
CA SER A 155 -13.74 -0.26 13.92
C SER A 155 -13.73 -0.83 15.35
N ALA A 156 -14.33 -0.09 16.29
CA ALA A 156 -14.34 -0.46 17.71
C ALA A 156 -14.95 -1.83 18.01
N HIS A 157 -15.77 -2.36 17.11
CA HIS A 157 -16.49 -3.62 17.33
C HIS A 157 -15.55 -4.83 17.44
N LEU A 158 -14.37 -4.78 16.81
CA LEU A 158 -13.44 -5.90 16.77
C LEU A 158 -12.60 -6.10 18.03
N ARG A 159 -12.49 -5.06 18.88
CA ARG A 159 -11.61 -5.12 20.06
C ARG A 159 -12.04 -6.19 21.09
N HIS A 160 -13.29 -6.65 21.01
CA HIS A 160 -13.83 -7.66 21.91
C HIS A 160 -13.55 -9.10 21.46
N ASN A 161 -13.23 -9.33 20.17
CA ASN A 161 -13.01 -10.67 19.62
C ASN A 161 -11.52 -10.90 19.29
N TYR A 162 -10.77 -11.45 20.24
CA TYR A 162 -9.32 -11.70 20.10
C TYR A 162 -8.99 -12.56 18.86
N LEU A 163 -9.82 -13.56 18.56
CA LEU A 163 -9.63 -14.44 17.40
C LEU A 163 -9.74 -13.67 16.08
N THR A 164 -10.67 -12.71 15.98
CA THR A 164 -10.84 -11.90 14.79
C THR A 164 -9.70 -10.91 14.63
N VAL A 165 -9.22 -10.30 15.72
CA VAL A 165 -8.02 -9.43 15.68
C VAL A 165 -6.79 -10.22 15.23
N PHE A 166 -6.61 -11.43 15.74
CA PHE A 166 -5.53 -12.33 15.31
C PHE A 166 -5.65 -12.69 13.82
N ALA A 167 -6.83 -13.09 13.36
CA ALA A 167 -7.06 -13.41 11.95
C ALA A 167 -6.78 -12.20 11.03
N ILE A 168 -7.26 -11.02 11.39
CA ILE A 168 -7.04 -9.78 10.64
C ILE A 168 -5.55 -9.41 10.56
N THR A 169 -4.81 -9.58 11.67
CA THR A 169 -3.37 -9.30 11.70
C THR A 169 -2.58 -10.30 10.87
N ALA A 170 -2.91 -11.59 10.93
CA ALA A 170 -2.33 -12.62 10.07
C ALA A 170 -2.61 -12.36 8.57
N LEU A 171 -3.84 -11.95 8.24
CA LEU A 171 -4.24 -11.58 6.87
C LEU A 171 -3.45 -10.37 6.34
N GLU A 172 -3.18 -9.35 7.17
CA GLU A 172 -2.32 -8.23 6.77
C GLU A 172 -0.87 -8.68 6.54
N MET A 173 -0.35 -9.65 7.31
CA MET A 173 0.97 -10.23 7.05
C MET A 173 1.01 -10.91 5.67
N LEU A 174 0.04 -11.78 5.37
CA LEU A 174 -0.05 -12.44 4.06
C LEU A 174 -0.13 -11.43 2.91
N ARG A 175 -0.90 -10.34 3.08
CA ARG A 175 -0.98 -9.26 2.10
C ARG A 175 0.38 -8.60 1.84
N ARG A 176 1.19 -8.38 2.90
CA ARG A 176 2.54 -7.82 2.78
C ARG A 176 3.48 -8.78 2.06
N PHE A 177 3.43 -10.07 2.38
CA PHE A 177 4.19 -11.10 1.67
C PHE A 177 3.87 -11.07 0.18
N GLN A 178 2.57 -11.13 -0.18
CA GLN A 178 2.11 -11.00 -1.56
C GLN A 178 2.68 -9.73 -2.23
N TRP A 179 2.52 -8.56 -1.61
CA TRP A 179 2.98 -7.30 -2.18
C TRP A 179 4.50 -7.26 -2.43
N VAL A 180 5.32 -7.83 -1.54
CA VAL A 180 6.79 -7.85 -1.71
C VAL A 180 7.19 -8.67 -2.93
N PHE A 181 6.60 -9.86 -3.15
CA PHE A 181 6.91 -10.69 -4.31
C PHE A 181 6.67 -9.96 -5.63
N PHE A 182 5.48 -9.38 -5.80
CA PHE A 182 5.15 -8.64 -7.03
C PHE A 182 5.98 -7.37 -7.21
N ARG A 183 6.39 -6.73 -6.11
CA ARG A 183 7.27 -5.56 -6.20
C ARG A 183 8.67 -5.95 -6.68
N VAL A 184 9.24 -7.02 -6.13
CA VAL A 184 10.54 -7.53 -6.56
C VAL A 184 10.50 -7.94 -8.03
N GLU A 185 9.44 -8.62 -8.45
CA GLU A 185 9.20 -8.96 -9.86
C GLU A 185 9.18 -7.71 -10.75
N ASN A 186 8.44 -6.67 -10.35
CA ASN A 186 8.36 -5.43 -11.11
C ASN A 186 9.71 -4.72 -11.24
N GLU A 187 10.50 -4.63 -10.16
CA GLU A 187 11.82 -4.02 -10.22
C GLU A 187 12.80 -4.84 -11.07
N TRP A 188 12.75 -6.17 -10.98
CA TRP A 188 13.53 -7.08 -11.84
C TRP A 188 13.24 -6.85 -13.32
N ASN A 189 11.95 -6.73 -13.65
CA ASN A 189 11.45 -6.45 -14.98
C ASN A 189 11.96 -5.10 -15.52
N LYS A 190 11.97 -4.05 -14.68
CA LYS A 190 12.51 -2.73 -15.06
C LYS A 190 14.02 -2.78 -15.31
N MET A 191 14.78 -3.49 -14.47
CA MET A 191 16.23 -3.65 -14.65
C MET A 191 16.54 -4.39 -15.95
N THR A 192 15.83 -5.48 -16.23
CA THR A 192 15.99 -6.27 -17.45
C THR A 192 15.63 -5.44 -18.70
N ALA A 193 14.55 -4.68 -18.66
CA ALA A 193 14.15 -3.80 -19.77
C ALA A 193 15.20 -2.71 -20.04
N LYS A 194 15.77 -2.11 -18.98
CA LYS A 194 16.85 -1.13 -19.09
C LYS A 194 18.11 -1.75 -19.72
N GLN A 195 18.50 -2.95 -19.27
CA GLN A 195 19.65 -3.68 -19.82
C GLN A 195 19.45 -4.03 -21.31
N ASN A 196 18.26 -4.49 -21.69
CA ASN A 196 17.95 -4.78 -23.09
C ASN A 196 18.00 -3.52 -23.96
N PHE A 197 17.57 -2.38 -23.44
CA PHE A 197 17.65 -1.11 -24.15
C PHE A 197 19.10 -0.65 -24.35
N GLU A 198 19.93 -0.69 -23.31
CA GLU A 198 21.36 -0.34 -23.38
C GLU A 198 22.11 -1.27 -24.35
N MET A 199 21.84 -2.58 -24.32
CA MET A 199 22.42 -3.53 -25.25
C MET A 199 21.95 -3.32 -26.71
N SER A 200 20.73 -2.81 -26.92
CA SER A 200 20.24 -2.45 -28.27
C SER A 200 20.84 -1.14 -28.80
N SER A 201 21.19 -0.19 -27.91
CA SER A 201 21.81 1.08 -28.31
C SER A 201 23.31 0.95 -28.55
N ASP A 202 23.99 -0.01 -27.91
CA ASP A 202 25.42 -0.27 -28.09
C ASP A 202 25.74 -1.19 -29.29
N MET A 203 24.71 -1.72 -29.98
CA MET A 203 24.91 -2.42 -31.24
C MET A 203 25.15 -1.40 -32.36
N PRO A 204 26.32 -1.40 -33.02
CA PRO A 204 26.57 -0.51 -34.15
C PRO A 204 25.49 -0.77 -35.20
N SER A 205 24.90 0.29 -35.75
CA SER A 205 23.93 0.16 -36.82
C SER A 205 24.58 -0.62 -37.98
N GLU A 206 23.84 -1.49 -38.68
CA GLU A 206 24.39 -2.19 -39.86
C GLU A 206 24.99 -1.21 -40.88
N SER A 207 24.46 0.03 -40.94
CA SER A 207 25.01 1.14 -41.71
C SER A 207 26.44 1.54 -41.30
N ASP A 208 26.77 1.54 -40.01
CA ASP A 208 28.12 1.87 -39.53
C ASP A 208 29.12 0.75 -39.86
N ARG A 209 28.69 -0.51 -39.75
CA ARG A 209 29.51 -1.67 -40.15
C ARG A 209 29.79 -1.72 -41.65
N LEU A 210 28.83 -1.30 -42.48
CA LEU A 210 29.00 -1.20 -43.94
C LEU A 210 29.89 -0.02 -44.35
N LEU A 211 29.86 1.09 -43.61
CA LEU A 211 30.78 2.22 -43.80
C LEU A 211 32.23 1.88 -43.40
N GLU A 212 32.42 1.13 -42.31
CA GLU A 212 33.73 0.64 -41.88
C GLU A 212 34.29 -0.43 -42.85
N SER A 213 33.42 -1.34 -43.33
CA SER A 213 33.83 -2.34 -44.33
C SER A 213 34.19 -1.74 -45.68
N SER A 214 33.58 -0.62 -46.10
CA SER A 214 33.87 0.02 -47.38
C SER A 214 35.15 0.87 -47.35
N SER A 215 35.53 1.40 -46.18
CA SER A 215 36.75 2.19 -45.99
C SER A 215 38.02 1.33 -45.86
N HIS A 216 37.90 0.02 -45.62
CA HIS A 216 39.03 -0.93 -45.60
C HIS A 216 39.35 -1.59 -46.96
N THR A 217 38.62 -1.26 -48.03
CA THR A 217 38.78 -1.88 -49.37
C THR A 217 39.46 -0.98 -50.43
N VAL A 218 40.28 -0.01 -50.01
CA VAL A 218 41.11 0.81 -50.91
C VAL A 218 42.55 0.33 -50.93
#